data_AF-A0A5E8D1Z7-F1
#
_entry.id   AF-A0A5E8D1Z7-F1
#
_cell.length_a   1.000
_cell.length_b   1.000
_cell.length_c   1.000
_cell.angle_alpha   90.00
_cell.angle_beta   90.00
_cell.angle_gamma   90.00
#
_symmetry.space_group_name_H-M   'P 1'
#
loop_
_entity.id
_entity.type
_entity.pdbx_description
1 polymer ?
#
loop_
_entity_poly.entity_id
_entity_poly.type
_entity_poly.pdbx_seq_one_letter_code
_entity_poly.pdbx_strand_id
1 'polypeptide(L)' 'MNKETKKRESYNTEIINALSQEFLVSTRFVRMCVRKEKHSLTAETIRKKYYELANPSIKALENFKKQPL' A
#
# COMPACT_ATOMS: atom_id res chain seq x y z
N MET A 1 28.23 -2.71 13.33
CA MET A 1 26.88 -3.16 12.94
C MET A 1 26.54 -2.57 11.58
N ASN A 2 26.65 -3.34 10.51
CA ASN A 2 26.18 -2.91 9.20
C ASN A 2 24.66 -3.16 9.16
N LYS A 3 23.85 -2.10 9.31
CA LYS A 3 22.39 -2.24 9.24
C LYS A 3 21.98 -2.11 7.78
N GLU A 4 21.47 -3.19 7.21
CA GLU A 4 20.83 -3.13 5.90
C GLU A 4 19.61 -2.20 5.98
N THR A 5 19.75 -0.98 5.49
CA THR A 5 18.65 -0.02 5.41
C THR A 5 17.71 -0.43 4.29
N LYS A 6 16.50 -0.87 4.65
CA LYS A 6 15.44 -1.13 3.68
C LYS A 6 15.12 0.15 2.90
N LYS A 7 14.99 0.03 1.57
CA LYS A 7 14.55 1.12 0.70
C LYS A 7 13.23 1.72 1.23
N ARG A 8 13.14 3.05 1.25
CA ARG A 8 11.93 3.76 1.67
C ARG A 8 10.85 3.57 0.61
N GLU A 9 9.81 2.81 0.94
CA GLU A 9 8.64 2.64 0.08
C GLU A 9 7.69 3.83 0.26
N SER A 10 7.23 4.42 -0.85
CA SER A 10 6.15 5.40 -0.88
C SER A 10 4.83 4.68 -1.13
N TYR A 11 3.90 4.80 -0.18
CA TYR A 11 2.56 4.24 -0.29
C TYR A 11 1.55 5.34 -0.57
N ASN A 12 0.42 4.99 -1.19
CA ASN A 12 -0.71 5.91 -1.30
C ASN A 12 -1.34 6.08 0.10
N THR A 13 -1.20 7.28 0.66
CA THR A 13 -1.66 7.61 2.02
C THR A 13 -3.18 7.61 2.13
N GLU A 14 -3.90 7.97 1.08
CA GLU A 14 -5.37 7.98 1.06
C GLU A 14 -5.91 6.56 1.16
N ILE A 15 -5.35 5.64 0.38
CA ILE A 15 -5.72 4.21 0.43
C ILE A 15 -5.42 3.62 1.80
N ILE A 16 -4.26 3.95 2.39
CA ILE A 16 -3.92 3.48 3.75
C ILE A 16 -4.91 4.00 4.78
N ASN A 17 -5.29 5.28 4.70
CA ASN A 17 -6.21 5.89 5.65
C ASN A 17 -7.62 5.29 5.51
N ALA A 18 -8.10 5.07 4.28
CA ALA A 18 -9.38 4.42 4.02
C ALA A 18 -9.42 3.00 4.62
N LEU A 19 -8.39 2.18 4.37
CA LEU A 19 -8.30 0.83 4.93
C LEU A 19 -8.15 0.83 6.45
N SER A 20 -7.46 1.83 7.01
CA SER A 20 -7.31 1.99 8.46
C SER A 20 -8.67 2.24 9.12
N GLN A 21 -9.52 3.06 8.50
CA GLN A 21 -10.87 3.35 8.97
C GLN A 21 -11.82 2.15 8.78
N GLU A 22 -11.79 1.50 7.62
CA GLU A 22 -12.67 0.37 7.29
C GLU A 22 -12.42 -0.84 8.20
N PHE A 23 -11.15 -1.18 8.44
CA PHE A 23 -10.78 -2.33 9.26
C PHE A 23 -10.58 -1.98 10.74
N LEU A 24 -10.79 -0.71 11.14
CA LEU A 24 -10.57 -0.21 12.51
C LEU A 24 -9.18 -0.58 13.06
N VAL A 25 -8.16 -0.52 12.21
CA VAL A 25 -6.77 -0.82 12.55
C VAL A 25 -5.89 0.40 12.36
N SER A 26 -4.74 0.44 13.03
CA SER A 26 -3.79 1.54 12.80
C SER A 26 -3.24 1.56 11.36
N THR A 27 -2.95 2.75 10.85
CA THR A 27 -2.26 2.93 9.55
C THR A 27 -0.91 2.18 9.50
N ARG A 28 -0.22 2.08 10.64
CA ARG A 28 0.99 1.26 10.79
C ARG A 28 0.71 -0.21 10.54
N PHE A 29 -0.40 -0.74 11.08
CA PHE A 29 -0.80 -2.12 10.84
C PHE A 29 -1.08 -2.37 9.36
N VAL A 30 -1.83 -1.48 8.69
CA VAL A 30 -2.07 -1.56 7.25
C VAL A 30 -0.75 -1.62 6.46
N ARG A 31 0.22 -0.77 6.79
CA ARG A 31 1.55 -0.80 6.16
C ARG A 31 2.28 -2.12 6.39
N MET A 32 2.23 -2.68 7.60
CA MET A 32 2.82 -3.99 7.90
C MET A 32 2.16 -5.11 7.08
N CYS A 33 0.84 -5.04 6.85
CA CYS A 33 0.12 -5.97 5.97
C CYS A 33 0.61 -5.86 4.52
N VAL A 34 0.74 -4.64 4.00
CA VAL A 34 1.26 -4.40 2.63
C VAL A 34 2.70 -4.92 2.49
N ARG A 35 3.54 -4.72 3.52
CA ARG A 35 4.94 -5.20 3.58
C ARG A 35 5.09 -6.70 3.81
N LYS A 36 3.99 -7.45 3.95
CA LYS A 36 3.99 -8.88 4.30
C LYS A 36 4.68 -9.20 5.63
N GLU A 37 4.72 -8.24 6.57
CA GLU A 37 5.22 -8.47 7.93
C GLU A 37 4.17 -9.16 8.82
N LYS A 38 2.91 -9.21 8.36
CA LYS A 38 1.79 -9.88 9.03
C LYS A 38 1.13 -10.87 8.08
N HIS A 39 0.80 -12.05 8.60
CA HIS A 39 0.30 -13.20 7.83
C HIS A 39 -1.09 -13.68 8.29
N SER A 40 -1.86 -12.85 8.98
CA SER A 40 -3.24 -13.19 9.34
C SER A 40 -4.17 -13.10 8.11
N LEU A 41 -5.30 -13.81 8.16
CA LEU A 41 -6.33 -13.75 7.12
C LEU A 41 -6.76 -12.30 6.83
N THR A 42 -6.98 -11.50 7.88
CA THR A 42 -7.31 -10.08 7.76
C THR A 42 -6.19 -9.27 7.11
N ALA A 43 -4.92 -9.57 7.42
CA ALA A 43 -3.78 -8.88 6.81
C ALA A 43 -3.68 -9.17 5.31
N GLU A 44 -3.98 -10.40 4.88
CA GLU A 44 -4.04 -10.74 3.46
C GLU A 44 -5.18 -10.00 2.75
N THR A 45 -6.36 -9.90 3.37
CA THR A 45 -7.49 -9.15 2.84
C THR A 45 -7.14 -7.67 2.67
N ILE A 46 -6.59 -7.02 3.71
CA ILE A 46 -6.14 -5.62 3.66
C ILE A 46 -5.13 -5.42 2.52
N ARG A 47 -4.17 -6.35 2.39
CA ARG A 47 -3.15 -6.29 1.34
C ARG A 47 -3.77 -6.39 -0.06
N LYS A 48 -4.68 -7.35 -0.30
CA LYS A 48 -5.36 -7.48 -1.59
C LYS A 48 -6.13 -6.21 -1.93
N LYS A 49 -6.91 -5.69 -0.99
CA LYS A 49 -7.67 -4.43 -1.15
C LYS A 49 -6.79 -3.23 -1.47
N TYR A 50 -5.64 -3.10 -0.80
CA TYR A 50 -4.68 -2.03 -1.10
C TYR A 50 -4.24 -2.06 -2.58
N TYR A 51 -3.86 -3.23 -3.10
CA TYR A 51 -3.42 -3.35 -4.50
C TYR A 51 -4.58 -3.21 -5.49
N GLU A 52 -5.78 -3.70 -5.16
CA GLU A 52 -7.00 -3.47 -5.96
C GLU A 52 -7.24 -1.97 -6.18
N LEU A 53 -7.12 -1.17 -5.12
CA LEU A 53 -7.33 0.28 -5.17
C LEU A 53 -6.14 1.03 -5.79
N ALA A 54 -4.91 0.57 -5.60
CA ALA A 54 -3.72 1.24 -6.10
C ALA A 54 -3.46 1.02 -7.59
N ASN A 55 -3.83 -0.16 -8.13
CA ASN A 55 -3.54 -0.54 -9.51
C ASN A 55 -4.16 0.42 -10.56
N PRO A 56 -5.43 0.85 -10.45
CA PRO A 56 -6.01 1.83 -11.37
C PRO A 56 -5.27 3.17 -11.37
N SER A 57 -4.89 3.67 -10.19
CA SER A 57 -4.13 4.93 -10.07
C SER A 57 -2.74 4.83 -10.71
N ILE A 58 -2.07 3.69 -10.56
CA ILE A 58 -0.76 3.43 -11.20
C ILE A 58 -0.92 3.41 -12.72
N LYS A 59 -1.96 2.73 -13.24
CA LYS A 59 -2.26 2.70 -14.69
C LYS A 59 -2.54 4.10 -15.24
N ALA A 60 -3.30 4.92 -14.52
CA ALA A 60 -3.56 6.31 -14.91
C ALA A 60 -2.26 7.14 -14.98
N LEU A 61 -1.37 6.99 -14.00
CA LEU A 61 -0.05 7.61 -13.98
C LEU A 61 0.84 7.15 -15.15
N GLU A 62 0.83 5.86 -15.48
CA GLU A 62 1.59 5.32 -16.62
C GLU A 62 1.05 5.86 -17.95
N ASN A 63 -0.26 5.96 -18.10
CA ASN A 63 -0.88 6.54 -19.29
C ASN A 63 -0.52 8.02 -19.45
N PHE A 64 -0.56 8.80 -18.37
CA PHE A 64 -0.12 10.20 -18.38
C PHE A 64 1.34 10.36 -18.83
N LYS A 65 2.24 9.49 -18.36
CA LYS A 65 3.65 9.51 -18.78
C LYS A 65 3.86 9.18 -20.27
N LYS A 66 2.97 8.39 -20.87
CA LYS A 66 3.04 7.99 -22.28
C LYS A 66 2.46 9.03 -23.24
N GLN A 67 1.66 9.95 -22.74
CA GLN A 67 1.12 11.09 -23.49
C GLN A 67 1.53 12.39 -22.80
N PRO A 68 2.81 12.79 -22.90
CA PRO A 68 3.20 14.14 -22.51
C PRO A 68 2.49 15.15 -23.42
N LEU A 69 1.98 16.21 -22.80
CA LEU A 69 1.36 17.37 -23.46
C LEU A 69 2.25 17.97 -24.55
#